data_AF-A0A9X6AHP6-F1
#
_entry.id   AF-A0A9X6AHP6-F1
#
_cell.length_a   1.000
_cell.length_b   1.000
_cell.length_c   1.000
_cell.angle_alpha   90.00
_cell.angle_beta   90.00
_cell.angle_gamma   90.00
#
_symmetry.space_group_name_H-M   'P 1'
#
loop_
_entity.id
_entity.type
_entity.pdbx_description
1 polymer ?
#
loop_
_entity_poly.entity_id
_entity_poly.type
_entity_poly.pdbx_seq_one_letter_code
_entity_poly.pdbx_strand_id
1 'polypeptide(L)'
;MSSPDPQVRAARNHSTSPPLRGPVVAVTGAASGVGAMLTERLAASEEIKQVIAIDERRGECEGAQWQILDVRDPAIAEKLRGADVVVHLALDLDLETDAAAVSTVCVPRTLYA
;
A
#
# COMPACT_ATOMS: atom_id res chain seq x y z
N MET A 1 29.06 -6.73 -21.29
CA MET A 1 28.46 -5.46 -21.76
C MET A 1 27.48 -5.00 -20.70
N SER A 2 27.77 -3.86 -20.08
CA SER A 2 26.94 -3.25 -19.03
C SER A 2 25.59 -2.85 -19.59
N SER A 3 24.52 -3.26 -18.92
CA SER A 3 23.22 -2.59 -19.01
C SER A 3 22.99 -1.90 -17.67
N PRO A 4 22.68 -0.59 -17.63
CA PRO A 4 22.51 0.14 -16.39
C PRO A 4 21.19 -0.30 -15.74
N ASP A 5 21.28 -0.79 -14.50
CA ASP A 5 20.12 -1.04 -13.65
C ASP A 5 19.26 0.23 -13.59
N PRO A 6 17.96 0.18 -13.90
CA PRO A 6 17.08 1.29 -13.60
C PRO A 6 17.06 1.39 -12.09
N GLN A 7 17.75 2.40 -11.56
CA GLN A 7 17.68 2.78 -10.16
C GLN A 7 16.20 2.82 -9.76
N VAL A 8 15.72 1.80 -9.04
CA VAL A 8 14.53 1.93 -8.20
C VAL A 8 14.97 2.90 -7.11
N ARG A 9 14.89 4.18 -7.45
CA ARG A 9 15.06 5.26 -6.49
C ARG A 9 13.89 5.10 -5.55
N ALA A 10 14.11 4.43 -4.43
CA ALA A 10 13.53 4.85 -3.17
C ALA A 10 14.03 6.29 -2.95
N ALA A 11 13.49 7.23 -3.71
CA ALA A 11 13.51 8.62 -3.36
C ALA A 11 12.87 8.62 -1.99
N ARG A 12 13.69 8.72 -0.95
CA ARG A 12 13.23 8.99 0.40
C ARG A 12 12.17 10.08 0.22
N ASN A 13 10.93 9.79 0.57
CA ASN A 13 9.84 10.76 0.53
C ASN A 13 10.03 11.81 1.64
N HIS A 14 11.28 12.24 1.86
CA HIS A 14 11.63 13.47 2.52
C HIS A 14 11.31 14.57 1.54
N SER A 15 10.02 14.92 1.49
CA SER A 15 9.60 16.23 1.02
C SER A 15 10.41 17.25 1.83
N THR A 16 11.36 17.89 1.15
CA THR A 16 11.99 19.12 1.59
C THR A 16 10.87 20.13 1.83
N SER A 17 10.57 20.41 3.10
CA SER A 17 9.44 21.20 3.62
C SER A 17 8.14 20.39 3.80
N PRO A 18 7.50 20.42 4.99
CA PRO A 18 6.16 19.87 5.14
C PRO A 18 5.21 20.64 4.20
N PRO A 19 4.37 19.95 3.41
CA PRO A 19 3.31 20.63 2.68
C PRO A 19 2.43 21.38 3.69
N LEU A 20 1.93 22.57 3.31
CA LEU A 20 0.98 23.37 4.12
C LEU A 20 -0.32 22.63 4.46
N ARG A 21 -0.49 21.40 3.98
CA ARG A 21 -1.62 20.50 4.18
C ARG A 21 -1.05 19.10 4.46
N GLY A 22 -1.60 18.40 5.45
CA GLY A 22 -1.17 17.04 5.82
C GLY A 22 -1.14 16.04 4.65
N PRO A 23 -0.48 14.88 4.81
CA PRO A 23 -0.43 13.86 3.77
C PRO A 23 -1.77 13.15 3.57
N VAL A 24 -1.97 12.63 2.36
CA VAL A 24 -3.01 11.64 2.03
C VAL A 24 -2.43 10.25 2.24
N VAL A 25 -3.03 9.47 3.13
CA VAL A 25 -2.53 8.14 3.51
C VAL A 25 -3.50 7.07 3.02
N ALA A 26 -3.03 6.16 2.17
CA ALA A 26 -3.77 4.95 1.82
C ALA A 26 -3.39 3.79 2.75
N VAL A 27 -4.38 3.08 3.30
CA VAL A 27 -4.18 1.93 4.19
C VAL A 27 -4.84 0.72 3.55
N THR A 28 -4.11 -0.35 3.27
CA THR A 28 -4.69 -1.63 2.83
C THR A 28 -4.93 -2.55 4.02
N GLY A 29 -5.94 -3.43 3.97
CA GLY A 29 -6.31 -4.26 5.12
C GLY A 29 -6.95 -3.42 6.23
N ALA A 30 -7.59 -2.31 5.84
CA ALA A 30 -8.06 -1.27 6.74
C ALA A 30 -9.31 -1.66 7.57
N ALA A 31 -10.01 -2.74 7.24
CA ALA A 31 -11.25 -3.11 7.91
C ALA A 31 -11.06 -4.00 9.14
N SER A 32 -9.85 -4.50 9.41
CA SER A 32 -9.64 -5.45 10.51
C SER A 32 -8.29 -5.29 11.23
N GLY A 33 -8.20 -5.89 12.42
CA GLY A 33 -6.96 -5.98 13.20
C GLY A 33 -6.25 -4.64 13.38
N VAL A 34 -4.95 -4.64 13.10
CA VAL A 34 -4.10 -3.43 13.19
C VAL A 34 -4.51 -2.37 12.16
N GLY A 35 -5.00 -2.77 10.98
CA GLY A 35 -5.43 -1.84 9.94
C GLY A 35 -6.63 -1.01 10.35
N ALA A 36 -7.59 -1.61 11.06
CA ALA A 36 -8.73 -0.89 11.63
C ALA A 36 -8.27 0.14 12.68
N MET A 37 -7.43 -0.28 13.63
CA MET A 37 -6.91 0.60 14.68
C MET A 37 -6.08 1.76 14.12
N LEU A 38 -5.25 1.48 13.10
CA LEU A 38 -4.45 2.50 12.43
C LEU A 38 -5.33 3.51 11.68
N THR A 39 -6.34 3.01 10.97
CA THR A 39 -7.28 3.84 10.20
C THR A 39 -8.01 4.82 11.12
N GLU A 40 -8.51 4.34 12.26
CA GLU A 40 -9.14 5.20 13.28
C GLU A 40 -8.19 6.26 13.81
N ARG A 41 -6.95 5.86 14.16
CA ARG A 41 -5.96 6.79 14.71
C ARG A 41 -5.54 7.86 13.70
N LEU A 42 -5.39 7.50 12.43
CA LEU A 42 -5.05 8.44 11.37
C LEU A 42 -6.22 9.38 11.05
N ALA A 43 -7.46 8.86 11.02
CA ALA A 43 -8.65 9.67 10.76
C ALA A 43 -8.94 10.68 11.88
N ALA A 44 -8.54 10.38 13.12
CA ALA A 44 -8.65 11.30 14.25
C ALA A 44 -7.52 12.35 14.32
N SER A 45 -6.50 12.27 13.46
CA SER A 45 -5.33 13.16 13.50
C SER A 45 -5.51 14.36 12.58
N GLU A 46 -5.43 15.57 13.15
CA GLU A 46 -5.45 16.83 12.37
C GLU A 46 -4.21 17.00 11.47
N GLU A 47 -3.13 16.25 11.74
CA GLU A 47 -1.93 16.24 10.90
C GLU A 47 -2.15 15.50 9.57
N ILE A 48 -3.17 14.65 9.48
CA ILE A 48 -3.49 13.87 8.28
C ILE A 48 -4.60 14.57 7.51
N LYS A 49 -4.35 14.85 6.23
CA LYS A 49 -5.36 15.49 5.39
C LYS A 49 -6.50 14.55 5.07
N GLN A 50 -6.19 13.29 4.82
CA GLN A 50 -7.17 12.31 4.38
C GLN A 50 -6.64 10.88 4.55
N VAL A 51 -7.53 9.98 4.94
CA VAL A 51 -7.27 8.54 4.97
C VAL A 51 -8.10 7.86 3.87
N ILE A 52 -7.44 7.10 3.01
CA ILE A 52 -8.06 6.22 2.01
C ILE A 52 -7.96 4.78 2.55
N ALA A 53 -9.07 4.24 3.03
CA ALA A 53 -9.14 2.87 3.53
C ALA A 53 -9.46 1.90 2.38
N ILE A 54 -8.59 0.93 2.15
CA ILE A 54 -8.71 -0.10 1.11
C ILE A 54 -8.79 -1.46 1.77
N ASP A 55 -9.83 -2.21 1.46
CA ASP A 55 -10.04 -3.56 1.98
C ASP A 55 -11.10 -4.27 1.11
N GLU A 56 -11.17 -5.60 1.17
CA GLU A 56 -12.23 -6.37 0.49
C GLU A 56 -13.61 -6.11 1.11
N ARG A 57 -13.64 -5.54 2.32
CA ARG A 57 -14.87 -5.21 3.06
C ARG A 57 -14.82 -3.79 3.58
N ARG A 58 -15.99 -3.15 3.71
CA ARG A 58 -16.07 -1.85 4.40
C ARG A 58 -15.96 -2.03 5.91
N GLY A 59 -15.10 -1.27 6.57
CA GLY A 59 -15.01 -1.17 8.02
C GLY A 59 -15.86 -0.01 8.59
N GLU A 60 -15.69 0.26 9.88
CA GLU A 60 -16.59 1.13 10.65
C GLU A 60 -16.14 2.60 10.73
N CYS A 61 -14.87 2.90 10.43
CA CYS A 61 -14.34 4.25 10.52
C CYS A 61 -15.00 5.20 9.50
N GLU A 62 -15.87 6.11 9.96
CA GLU A 62 -16.56 7.09 9.12
C GLU A 62 -15.64 8.20 8.59
N GLY A 63 -14.57 8.51 9.32
CA GLY A 63 -13.58 9.52 8.93
C GLY A 63 -12.64 9.09 7.79
N ALA A 64 -12.74 7.83 7.34
CA ALA A 64 -11.97 7.31 6.22
C ALA A 64 -12.79 7.26 4.92
N GLN A 65 -12.13 7.54 3.80
CA GLN A 65 -12.71 7.30 2.48
C GLN A 65 -12.49 5.83 2.08
N TRP A 66 -13.58 5.09 1.96
CA TRP A 66 -13.53 3.66 1.66
C TRP A 66 -13.43 3.35 0.16
N GLN A 67 -12.49 2.50 -0.20
CA GLN A 67 -12.41 1.80 -1.48
C GLN A 67 -12.51 0.30 -1.21
N ILE A 68 -13.63 -0.31 -1.63
CA ILE A 68 -13.83 -1.75 -1.45
C ILE A 68 -13.24 -2.45 -2.66
N LEU A 69 -12.10 -3.12 -2.47
CA LEU A 69 -11.33 -3.76 -3.51
C LEU A 69 -10.34 -4.75 -2.89
N ASP A 70 -10.15 -5.89 -3.55
CA ASP A 70 -9.04 -6.80 -3.27
C ASP A 70 -7.72 -6.18 -3.74
N VAL A 71 -6.68 -6.19 -2.88
CA VAL A 71 -5.37 -5.61 -3.19
C VAL A 71 -4.64 -6.30 -4.35
N ARG A 72 -5.02 -7.54 -4.67
CA ARG A 72 -4.50 -8.32 -5.80
C ARG A 72 -5.08 -7.85 -7.13
N ASP A 73 -6.19 -7.10 -7.11
CA ASP A 73 -6.78 -6.53 -8.31
C ASP A 73 -5.90 -5.39 -8.86
N PRO A 74 -5.45 -5.45 -10.13
CA PRO A 74 -4.63 -4.39 -10.72
C PRO A 74 -5.30 -3.01 -10.74
N ALA A 75 -6.63 -2.93 -10.60
CA ALA A 75 -7.37 -1.68 -10.45
C ALA A 75 -6.94 -0.86 -9.22
N ILE A 76 -6.26 -1.48 -8.24
CA ILE A 76 -5.73 -0.77 -7.07
C ILE A 76 -4.77 0.35 -7.44
N ALA A 77 -4.07 0.24 -8.57
CA ALA A 77 -3.17 1.29 -9.06
C ALA A 77 -3.90 2.63 -9.26
N GLU A 78 -5.17 2.60 -9.71
CA GLU A 78 -5.99 3.80 -9.83
C GLU A 78 -6.38 4.35 -8.45
N LYS A 79 -6.68 3.47 -7.50
CA LYS A 79 -7.12 3.84 -6.15
C LYS A 79 -6.03 4.47 -5.31
N LEU A 80 -4.77 4.14 -5.60
CA LEU A 80 -3.61 4.71 -4.94
C LEU A 80 -3.14 6.03 -5.57
N ARG A 81 -3.72 6.46 -6.70
CA ARG A 81 -3.33 7.74 -7.31
C ARG A 81 -3.66 8.90 -6.37
N GLY A 82 -2.65 9.71 -6.08
CA GLY A 82 -2.77 10.86 -5.19
C GLY A 82 -2.60 10.54 -3.70
N ALA A 83 -2.35 9.26 -3.34
CA ALA A 83 -1.82 8.94 -2.02
C ALA A 83 -0.35 9.37 -1.94
N ASP A 84 0.00 10.10 -0.89
CA ASP A 84 1.39 10.48 -0.59
C ASP A 84 2.13 9.34 0.12
N VAL A 85 1.38 8.53 0.88
CA VAL A 85 1.87 7.41 1.67
C VAL A 85 0.94 6.21 1.49
N VAL A 86 1.53 5.03 1.34
CA VAL A 86 0.80 3.75 1.35
C VAL A 86 1.28 2.92 2.53
N VAL A 87 0.34 2.52 3.39
CA VAL A 87 0.56 1.58 4.48
C VAL A 87 -0.10 0.25 4.11
N HIS A 88 0.73 -0.77 3.91
CA HIS A 88 0.25 -2.07 3.45
C HIS A 88 0.10 -3.04 4.64
N LEU A 89 -1.13 -3.28 5.09
CA LEU A 89 -1.46 -4.24 6.15
C LEU A 89 -2.41 -5.36 5.68
N ALA A 90 -2.66 -5.44 4.37
CA ALA A 90 -3.35 -6.57 3.77
C ALA A 90 -2.34 -7.70 3.60
N LEU A 91 -1.99 -8.34 4.72
CA LEU A 91 -1.10 -9.49 4.72
C LEU A 91 -1.92 -10.70 4.29
N ASP A 92 -1.53 -11.34 3.18
CA ASP A 92 -1.97 -12.70 2.86
C ASP A 92 -1.35 -13.64 3.91
N LEU A 93 -2.06 -13.81 5.04
CA LEU A 93 -1.71 -14.79 6.08
C LEU A 93 -2.17 -16.21 5.69
N ASP A 94 -2.58 -16.41 4.45
CA ASP A 94 -2.96 -17.72 3.93
C ASP A 94 -1.69 -18.55 3.69
N LEU A 95 -1.41 -19.47 4.63
CA LEU A 95 -0.32 -20.44 4.53
C LEU A 95 -0.55 -21.48 3.42
N GLU A 96 -1.65 -21.40 2.68
CA GLU A 96 -1.92 -22.20 1.47
C GLU A 96 -1.69 -21.43 0.15
N THR A 97 -1.01 -20.29 0.18
CA THR A 97 -0.36 -19.79 -1.03
C THR A 97 0.80 -20.72 -1.37
N ASP A 98 0.61 -21.53 -2.41
CA ASP A 98 1.63 -22.38 -3.02
C ASP A 98 3.00 -21.68 -3.01
N ALA A 99 4.01 -22.30 -2.42
CA ALA A 99 5.39 -21.80 -2.46
C ALA A 99 5.88 -21.61 -3.92
N ALA A 100 5.21 -22.21 -4.90
CA ALA A 100 5.43 -21.94 -6.33
C ALA A 100 4.95 -20.55 -6.79
N ALA A 101 3.93 -19.95 -6.16
CA ALA A 101 3.52 -18.57 -6.43
C ALA A 101 4.52 -17.56 -5.84
N VAL A 102 5.16 -17.90 -4.72
CA VAL A 102 6.24 -17.10 -4.11
C VAL A 102 7.53 -17.17 -4.95
N SER A 103 7.77 -18.26 -5.70
CA SER A 103 8.97 -18.45 -6.50
C SER A 103 8.87 -18.03 -7.98
N THR A 104 7.69 -17.70 -8.50
CA THR A 104 7.59 -17.06 -9.83
C THR A 104 8.08 -15.60 -9.81
N VAL A 105 7.98 -14.93 -8.67
CA VAL A 105 8.65 -13.63 -8.45
C VAL A 105 10.15 -13.79 -8.17
N CYS A 106 10.59 -15.01 -7.83
CA CYS A 106 11.93 -15.30 -7.33
C CYS A 106 12.65 -16.39 -8.14
N VAL A 107 12.75 -16.23 -9.46
CA VAL A 107 13.71 -17.00 -10.28
C VAL A 107 14.99 -16.19 -10.52
N PRO A 108 16.12 -16.56 -9.89
CA PRO A 108 17.42 -16.26 -10.46
C PRO A 108 17.82 -17.43 -11.38
N ARG A 109 17.92 -17.18 -12.69
CA ARG A 109 19.07 -17.57 -13.51
C ARG A 109 18.82 -17.33 -15.00
N THR A 110 19.55 -16.32 -15.46
CA THR A 110 20.19 -16.22 -16.77
C THR A 110 20.72 -17.57 -17.25
N LEU A 111 20.26 -18.01 -18.42
CA LEU A 111 21.04 -18.83 -19.34
C LEU A 111 20.81 -18.26 -20.74
N TYR A 112 21.81 -17.52 -21.22
CA TYR A 112 22.11 -17.39 -22.63
C TYR A 112 23.51 -17.98 -22.82
N ALA A 113 23.61 -19.00 -23.66
CA ALA A 113 24.77 -19.29 -24.47
C ALA A 113 24.35 -19.02 -25.92
#